data_AF-A0A2S0KXZ3-F1
#
_entry.id   AF-A0A2S0KXZ3-F1
#
_cell.length_a   1.000
_cell.length_b   1.000
_cell.length_c   1.000
_cell.angle_alpha   90.00
_cell.angle_beta   90.00
_cell.angle_gamma   90.00
#
_symmetry.space_group_name_H-M   'P 1'
#
loop_
_entity.id
_entity.type
_entity.pdbx_description
1 polymer ?
#
loop_
_entity_poly.entity_id
_entity_poly.type
_entity_poly.pdbx_seq_one_letter_code
_entity_poly.pdbx_strand_id
1 'polypeptide(L)'
;MINWDDIPVDLKKYKDKINSKHSFFMQFHMQNLQWLDSMSAQTNSYQQYANGMNEIQMLINTFENFVQLEDIRFEHNGIGDFIIDMPLVYFRFPYKNNIRSPWDYCELSEEEASRISNIKSILKEKQRSRNDETFLREGLSKLELFSMFSLLEGFLQNYIVERKIDIPTKNSKYSDELNANNFIQHRSLADSLKYVLSHDKRTLFLADKLNPDWWDLFYFAYELRNLHTHNGGIVTNYMIENLKRKGVIKKNINSKGVEYEYIACIPGDERVPVVGKYWSITLITALFRSYSNEFTFILDRII
;
A
#
# COMPACT_ATOMS: atom_id res chain seq x y z
N MET A 1 -7.34 -27.84 13.57
CA MET A 1 -6.04 -28.12 12.94
C MET A 1 -6.24 -27.98 11.43
N ILE A 2 -5.31 -27.38 10.67
CA ILE A 2 -5.44 -27.30 9.20
C ILE A 2 -5.23 -28.69 8.61
N ASN A 3 -6.17 -29.18 7.80
CA ASN A 3 -5.94 -30.37 6.98
C ASN A 3 -5.14 -29.97 5.74
N TRP A 4 -3.83 -30.21 5.76
CA TRP A 4 -2.91 -29.82 4.68
C TRP A 4 -3.04 -30.67 3.42
N ASP A 5 -3.72 -31.80 3.49
CA ASP A 5 -3.94 -32.65 2.33
C ASP A 5 -4.99 -32.04 1.38
N ASP A 6 -5.91 -31.25 1.92
CA ASP A 6 -6.97 -30.54 1.17
C ASP A 6 -6.52 -29.16 0.64
N ILE A 7 -5.28 -28.75 0.94
CA ILE A 7 -4.72 -27.46 0.53
C ILE A 7 -3.95 -27.63 -0.80
N PRO A 8 -4.18 -26.76 -1.80
CA PRO A 8 -3.42 -26.76 -3.06
C PRO A 8 -1.90 -26.80 -2.84
N VAL A 9 -1.18 -27.54 -3.69
CA VAL A 9 0.28 -27.77 -3.55
C VAL A 9 1.05 -26.44 -3.41
N ASP A 10 0.69 -25.44 -4.20
CA ASP A 10 1.31 -24.11 -4.19
C ASP A 10 1.21 -23.39 -2.83
N LEU A 11 0.19 -23.71 -2.05
CA LEU A 11 -0.06 -23.14 -0.72
C LEU A 11 0.52 -24.01 0.41
N LYS A 12 1.00 -25.23 0.12
CA LYS A 12 1.66 -26.06 1.13
C LYS A 12 2.96 -25.42 1.66
N LYS A 13 3.53 -24.45 0.93
CA LYS A 13 4.66 -23.61 1.37
C LYS A 13 4.39 -22.84 2.68
N TYR A 14 3.14 -22.69 3.10
CA TYR A 14 2.78 -22.06 4.38
C TYR A 14 2.79 -23.01 5.58
N LYS A 15 2.90 -24.33 5.36
CA LYS A 15 2.83 -25.33 6.44
C LYS A 15 3.83 -25.08 7.56
N ASP A 16 5.05 -24.71 7.17
CA ASP A 16 6.13 -24.45 8.11
C ASP A 16 6.11 -23.01 8.65
N LYS A 17 5.24 -22.14 8.11
CA LYS A 17 5.18 -20.71 8.43
C LYS A 17 4.16 -20.37 9.52
N ILE A 18 3.09 -21.16 9.64
CA ILE A 18 1.97 -20.90 10.58
C ILE A 18 2.36 -20.94 12.06
N ASN A 19 3.49 -21.57 12.40
CA ASN A 19 4.00 -21.65 13.78
C ASN A 19 5.34 -20.92 13.99
N SER A 20 5.84 -20.21 12.98
CA SER A 20 7.15 -19.57 13.10
C SER A 20 7.05 -18.34 14.00
N LYS A 21 7.99 -18.20 14.96
CA LYS A 21 8.09 -17.00 15.84
C LYS A 21 8.47 -15.73 15.08
N HIS A 22 8.96 -15.86 13.85
CA HIS A 22 9.23 -14.72 12.99
C HIS A 22 7.92 -14.18 12.46
N SER A 23 7.74 -12.85 12.49
CA SER A 23 6.55 -12.24 11.93
C SER A 23 6.39 -12.72 10.50
N PHE A 24 5.19 -13.21 10.16
CA PHE A 24 4.79 -13.57 8.80
C PHE A 24 5.35 -12.55 7.79
N PHE A 25 5.27 -11.26 8.14
CA PHE A 25 5.90 -10.14 7.46
C PHE A 25 7.38 -10.33 7.03
N MET A 26 8.31 -10.67 7.94
CA MET A 26 9.74 -10.79 7.61
C MET A 26 10.02 -11.83 6.52
N GLN A 27 9.22 -12.90 6.48
CA GLN A 27 9.39 -13.99 5.51
C GLN A 27 8.77 -13.67 4.14
N PHE A 28 7.74 -12.81 4.09
CA PHE A 28 7.05 -12.44 2.84
C PHE A 28 7.52 -11.11 2.27
N HIS A 29 8.09 -10.20 3.07
CA HIS A 29 8.70 -8.98 2.55
C HIS A 29 9.81 -9.29 1.53
N MET A 30 10.59 -10.35 1.77
CA MET A 30 11.60 -10.88 0.84
C MET A 30 11.00 -11.39 -0.49
N GLN A 31 9.74 -11.85 -0.51
CA GLN A 31 9.06 -12.32 -1.72
C GLN A 31 8.52 -11.17 -2.58
N ASN A 32 8.40 -9.96 -2.03
CA ASN A 32 7.99 -8.76 -2.76
C ASN A 32 9.13 -8.09 -3.57
N LEU A 33 10.28 -8.76 -3.66
CA LEU A 33 11.35 -8.44 -4.61
C LEU A 33 11.15 -9.16 -5.96
N GLN A 34 10.07 -9.93 -6.12
CA GLN A 34 9.80 -10.71 -7.33
C GLN A 34 8.53 -10.22 -8.02
N TRP A 35 8.53 -10.32 -9.35
CA TRP A 35 7.35 -10.07 -10.18
C TRP A 35 6.27 -11.12 -9.89
N LEU A 36 5.01 -10.69 -9.89
CA LEU A 36 3.89 -11.62 -9.77
C LEU A 36 3.75 -12.42 -11.06
N ASP A 37 3.61 -13.74 -10.93
CA ASP A 37 3.39 -14.63 -12.08
C ASP A 37 1.91 -14.59 -12.49
N SER A 38 1.62 -13.80 -13.52
CA SER A 38 0.28 -13.71 -14.12
C SER A 38 -0.03 -14.82 -15.12
N MET A 39 0.98 -15.59 -15.55
CA MET A 39 0.83 -16.65 -16.55
C MET A 39 0.31 -17.95 -15.92
N SER A 40 0.61 -18.19 -14.64
CA SER A 40 0.08 -19.33 -13.88
C SER A 40 -1.24 -19.04 -13.16
N ALA A 41 -1.88 -17.91 -13.42
CA ALA A 41 -3.15 -17.50 -12.81
C ALA A 41 -4.25 -18.56 -13.01
N GLN A 42 -5.00 -18.88 -11.95
CA GLN A 42 -6.14 -19.79 -12.04
C GLN A 42 -7.46 -19.04 -12.29
N THR A 43 -7.50 -17.74 -11.98
CA THR A 43 -8.64 -16.85 -12.16
C THR A 43 -8.28 -15.66 -13.07
N ASN A 44 -9.27 -15.18 -13.81
CA ASN A 44 -9.12 -13.96 -14.60
C ASN A 44 -8.95 -12.73 -13.70
N SER A 45 -9.63 -12.71 -12.55
CA SER A 45 -9.48 -11.67 -11.54
C SER A 45 -8.03 -11.54 -11.05
N TYR A 46 -7.37 -12.64 -10.70
CA TYR A 46 -5.95 -12.62 -10.30
C TYR A 46 -5.02 -12.23 -11.44
N GLN A 47 -5.25 -12.74 -12.66
CA GLN A 47 -4.41 -12.37 -13.81
C GLN A 47 -4.39 -10.86 -14.04
N GLN A 48 -5.56 -10.21 -14.00
CA GLN A 48 -5.65 -8.75 -14.15
C GLN A 48 -4.96 -8.01 -12.99
N TYR A 49 -5.17 -8.48 -11.74
CA TYR A 49 -4.50 -7.93 -10.57
C TYR A 49 -2.98 -8.02 -10.68
N ALA A 50 -2.44 -9.20 -11.01
CA ALA A 50 -1.01 -9.45 -11.12
C ALA A 50 -0.35 -8.58 -12.20
N ASN A 51 -1.00 -8.45 -13.35
CA ASN A 51 -0.52 -7.56 -14.41
C ASN A 51 -0.51 -6.08 -13.97
N GLY A 52 -1.59 -5.59 -13.34
CA GLY A 52 -1.65 -4.22 -12.84
C GLY A 52 -0.63 -3.93 -11.73
N MET A 53 -0.42 -4.88 -10.81
CA MET A 53 0.60 -4.75 -9.77
C MET A 53 2.02 -4.72 -10.35
N ASN A 54 2.31 -5.57 -11.33
CA ASN A 54 3.59 -5.56 -12.04
C ASN A 54 3.80 -4.23 -12.80
N GLU A 55 2.77 -3.66 -13.40
CA GLU A 55 2.86 -2.35 -14.06
C GLU A 55 3.25 -1.24 -13.06
N ILE A 56 2.55 -1.16 -11.93
CA ILE A 56 2.87 -0.21 -10.85
C ILE A 56 4.31 -0.40 -10.37
N GLN A 57 4.70 -1.66 -10.10
CA GLN A 57 6.03 -1.97 -9.59
C GLN A 57 7.12 -1.61 -10.61
N MET A 58 6.86 -1.76 -11.91
CA MET A 58 7.77 -1.34 -12.97
C MET A 58 7.97 0.18 -13.00
N LEU A 59 6.89 0.96 -12.84
CA LEU A 59 6.98 2.42 -12.76
C LEU A 59 7.76 2.88 -11.53
N ILE A 60 7.49 2.30 -10.37
CA ILE A 60 8.19 2.61 -9.12
C ILE A 60 9.67 2.24 -9.21
N ASN A 61 9.98 1.03 -9.69
CA ASN A 61 11.36 0.59 -9.88
C ASN A 61 12.11 1.50 -10.84
N THR A 62 11.46 1.94 -11.92
CA THR A 62 12.07 2.87 -12.88
C THR A 62 12.40 4.20 -12.20
N PHE A 63 11.48 4.75 -11.41
CA PHE A 63 11.69 6.01 -10.70
C PHE A 63 12.78 5.89 -9.62
N GLU A 64 12.72 4.89 -8.74
CA GLU A 64 13.71 4.70 -7.67
C GLU A 64 15.10 4.42 -8.25
N ASN A 65 15.21 3.58 -9.28
CA ASN A 65 16.49 3.34 -9.95
C ASN A 65 17.01 4.61 -10.64
N PHE A 66 16.14 5.42 -11.26
CA PHE A 66 16.54 6.69 -11.85
C PHE A 66 17.12 7.62 -10.78
N VAL A 67 16.40 7.81 -9.66
CA VAL A 67 16.88 8.64 -8.54
C VAL A 67 18.22 8.12 -8.02
N GLN A 68 18.34 6.82 -7.76
CA GLN A 68 19.57 6.21 -7.26
C GLN A 68 20.75 6.34 -8.22
N LEU A 69 20.53 6.14 -9.52
CA LEU A 69 21.60 6.25 -10.52
C LEU A 69 22.03 7.70 -10.75
N GLU A 70 21.11 8.66 -10.69
CA GLU A 70 21.43 10.07 -10.73
C GLU A 70 22.27 10.47 -9.52
N ASP A 71 21.90 10.02 -8.32
CA ASP A 71 22.63 10.23 -7.07
C ASP A 71 24.10 9.80 -7.20
N ILE A 72 24.32 8.55 -7.61
CA ILE A 72 25.66 7.98 -7.87
C ILE A 72 26.42 8.79 -8.94
N ARG A 73 25.75 9.26 -9.99
CA ARG A 73 26.39 10.07 -11.04
C ARG A 73 26.88 11.42 -10.49
N PHE A 74 26.11 12.06 -9.62
CA PHE A 74 26.49 13.33 -9.01
C PHE A 74 27.65 13.16 -8.02
N GLU A 75 27.61 12.10 -7.19
CA GLU A 75 28.73 11.73 -6.31
C GLU A 75 30.03 11.57 -7.12
N HIS A 76 29.99 10.84 -8.24
CA HIS A 76 31.15 10.65 -9.12
C HIS A 76 31.67 11.95 -9.77
N ASN A 77 30.79 12.94 -9.99
CA ASN A 77 31.18 14.25 -10.54
C ASN A 77 31.77 15.20 -9.49
N GLY A 78 32.01 14.73 -8.26
CA GLY A 78 32.53 15.54 -7.16
C GLY A 78 31.51 16.57 -6.64
N ILE A 79 30.24 16.42 -7.02
CA ILE A 79 29.14 17.23 -6.50
C ILE A 79 28.60 16.48 -5.29
N GLY A 80 29.08 16.84 -4.09
CA GLY A 80 28.69 16.19 -2.83
C GLY A 80 27.25 16.46 -2.37
N ASP A 81 26.45 17.20 -3.15
CA ASP A 81 25.14 17.72 -2.73
C ASP A 81 23.92 16.90 -3.21
N PHE A 82 24.10 15.82 -3.95
CA PHE A 82 23.01 14.87 -4.21
C PHE A 82 22.98 13.83 -3.09
N ILE A 83 22.12 14.12 -2.11
CA ILE A 83 21.52 13.31 -1.03
C ILE A 83 20.62 14.24 -0.18
N ILE A 84 20.74 15.59 -0.32
CA ILE A 84 19.98 16.54 0.51
C ILE A 84 19.08 17.51 -0.27
N ASP A 85 19.49 18.09 -1.40
CA ASP A 85 18.66 19.03 -2.17
C ASP A 85 18.77 18.83 -3.70
N MET A 86 17.64 18.50 -4.35
CA MET A 86 17.57 18.30 -5.80
C MET A 86 17.45 19.64 -6.53
N PRO A 87 18.08 19.80 -7.71
CA PRO A 87 17.95 20.99 -8.54
C PRO A 87 16.49 21.29 -8.89
N LEU A 88 16.10 22.58 -8.84
CA LEU A 88 14.71 23.00 -9.03
C LEU A 88 14.11 22.56 -10.37
N VAL A 89 14.95 22.36 -11.39
CA VAL A 89 14.53 21.88 -12.72
C VAL A 89 13.84 20.52 -12.68
N TYR A 90 14.15 19.65 -11.71
CA TYR A 90 13.49 18.34 -11.55
C TYR A 90 12.04 18.46 -11.05
N PHE A 91 11.65 19.59 -10.45
CA PHE A 91 10.30 19.84 -9.95
C PHE A 91 9.43 20.65 -10.92
N ARG A 92 9.97 21.03 -12.08
CA ARG A 92 9.21 21.73 -13.12
C ARG A 92 8.37 20.76 -13.93
N PHE A 93 7.39 21.30 -14.65
CA PHE A 93 6.68 20.51 -15.67
C PHE A 93 7.66 20.02 -16.75
N PRO A 94 7.68 18.72 -17.10
CA PRO A 94 8.72 18.16 -17.97
C PRO A 94 8.84 18.83 -19.35
N TYR A 95 7.73 19.26 -19.94
CA TYR A 95 7.73 19.88 -21.27
C TYR A 95 8.56 21.18 -21.30
N LYS A 96 8.62 21.94 -20.20
CA LYS A 96 9.42 23.17 -20.10
C LYS A 96 10.93 22.93 -20.12
N ASN A 97 11.36 21.70 -19.82
CA ASN A 97 12.76 21.29 -19.86
C ASN A 97 13.11 20.64 -21.21
N ASN A 98 12.17 20.54 -22.16
CA ASN A 98 12.39 19.83 -23.41
C ASN A 98 13.17 20.70 -24.41
N ILE A 99 14.50 20.67 -24.33
CA ILE A 99 15.40 21.38 -25.27
C ILE A 99 15.18 21.02 -26.75
N ARG A 100 14.51 19.88 -27.04
CA ARG A 100 14.20 19.45 -28.40
C ARG A 100 12.97 20.17 -28.98
N SER A 101 12.19 20.84 -28.14
CA SER A 101 11.02 21.63 -28.53
C SER A 101 11.28 23.12 -28.23
N PRO A 102 11.68 23.92 -29.24
CA PRO A 102 11.94 25.35 -29.06
C PRO A 102 10.72 26.14 -28.57
N TRP A 103 9.51 25.62 -28.80
CA TRP A 103 8.25 26.24 -28.41
C TRP A 103 7.90 25.97 -26.93
N ASP A 104 8.33 24.82 -26.41
CA ASP A 104 8.03 24.40 -25.04
C ASP A 104 9.15 24.76 -24.06
N TYR A 105 10.41 24.72 -24.54
CA TYR A 105 11.58 25.01 -23.73
C TYR A 105 11.57 26.44 -23.23
N CYS A 106 11.72 26.61 -21.93
CA CYS A 106 11.98 27.91 -21.33
C CYS A 106 12.94 27.80 -20.15
N GLU A 107 13.83 28.78 -20.01
CA GLU A 107 14.70 28.89 -18.85
C GLU A 107 13.86 29.01 -17.57
N LEU A 108 14.44 28.58 -16.45
CA LEU A 108 13.79 28.69 -15.15
C LEU A 108 13.80 30.15 -14.70
N SER A 109 12.64 30.81 -14.75
CA SER A 109 12.50 32.18 -14.26
C SER A 109 12.61 32.24 -12.74
N GLU A 110 13.03 33.39 -12.21
CA GLU A 110 13.12 33.64 -10.76
C GLU A 110 11.77 33.47 -10.04
N GLU A 111 10.67 33.86 -10.71
CA GLU A 111 9.32 33.69 -10.18
C GLU A 111 8.94 32.22 -10.08
N GLU A 112 9.22 31.42 -11.11
CA GLU A 112 8.96 29.98 -11.09
C GLU A 112 9.84 29.27 -10.05
N ALA A 113 11.13 29.64 -9.97
CA ALA A 113 12.05 29.12 -8.96
C ALA A 113 11.57 29.42 -7.53
N SER A 114 11.08 30.64 -7.28
CA SER A 114 10.52 31.06 -5.99
C SER A 114 9.25 30.28 -5.65
N ARG A 115 8.36 30.06 -6.62
CA ARG A 115 7.13 29.27 -6.44
C ARG A 115 7.44 27.82 -6.09
N ILE A 116 8.33 27.17 -6.84
CA ILE A 116 8.74 25.78 -6.59
C ILE A 116 9.37 25.66 -5.20
N SER A 117 10.28 26.56 -4.86
CA SER A 117 10.96 26.55 -3.55
C SER A 117 9.97 26.70 -2.39
N ASN A 118 8.98 27.59 -2.52
CA ASN A 118 7.93 27.75 -1.53
C ASN A 118 7.08 26.48 -1.37
N ILE A 119 6.66 25.86 -2.48
CA ILE A 119 5.90 24.60 -2.44
C ILE A 119 6.71 23.48 -1.77
N LYS A 120 7.99 23.32 -2.14
CA LYS A 120 8.90 22.36 -1.51
C LYS A 120 8.99 22.59 -0.01
N SER A 121 9.18 23.84 0.43
CA SER A 121 9.28 24.20 1.84
C SER A 121 8.02 23.81 2.62
N ILE A 122 6.84 24.17 2.10
CA ILE A 122 5.55 23.84 2.73
C ILE A 122 5.36 22.32 2.85
N LEU A 123 5.70 21.57 1.80
CA LEU A 123 5.57 20.11 1.81
C LEU A 123 6.54 19.45 2.79
N LYS A 124 7.82 19.88 2.78
CA LYS A 124 8.85 19.39 3.71
C LYS A 124 8.48 19.69 5.16
N GLU A 125 8.02 20.91 5.45
CA GLU A 125 7.57 21.30 6.79
C GLU A 125 6.41 20.44 7.26
N LYS A 126 5.38 20.27 6.42
CA LYS A 126 4.20 19.46 6.72
C LYS A 126 4.56 18.02 7.08
N GLN A 127 5.45 17.42 6.30
CA GLN A 127 5.87 16.02 6.49
C GLN A 127 6.97 15.86 7.54
N ARG A 128 7.57 16.96 8.01
CA ARG A 128 8.78 16.98 8.84
C ARG A 128 9.98 16.31 8.15
N SER A 129 10.04 16.43 6.83
CA SER A 129 11.09 15.88 5.98
C SER A 129 12.25 16.87 5.88
N ARG A 130 13.48 16.43 6.13
CA ARG A 130 14.67 17.30 6.03
C ARG A 130 15.19 17.43 4.60
N ASN A 131 15.21 16.34 3.83
CA ASN A 131 15.74 16.31 2.47
C ASN A 131 14.61 16.12 1.43
N ASP A 132 14.96 16.41 0.18
CA ASP A 132 14.03 16.31 -0.95
C ASP A 132 13.60 14.87 -1.25
N GLU A 133 14.53 13.94 -1.10
CA GLU A 133 14.31 12.50 -1.29
C GLU A 133 13.18 11.98 -0.39
N THR A 134 13.20 12.31 0.91
CA THR A 134 12.19 11.81 1.86
C THR A 134 10.79 12.24 1.47
N PHE A 135 10.59 13.50 1.05
CA PHE A 135 9.24 13.96 0.70
C PHE A 135 8.76 13.41 -0.64
N LEU A 136 9.67 13.21 -1.59
CA LEU A 136 9.37 12.59 -2.88
C LEU A 136 9.00 11.12 -2.70
N ARG A 137 9.75 10.36 -1.90
CA ARG A 137 9.44 8.97 -1.56
C ARG A 137 8.11 8.81 -0.86
N GLU A 138 7.77 9.73 0.04
CA GLU A 138 6.47 9.74 0.69
C GLU A 138 5.34 10.00 -0.32
N GLY A 139 5.56 10.91 -1.29
CA GLY A 139 4.65 11.14 -2.41
C GLY A 139 4.47 9.91 -3.31
N LEU A 140 5.57 9.24 -3.65
CA LEU A 140 5.56 8.00 -4.43
C LEU A 140 4.83 6.88 -3.69
N SER A 141 5.10 6.70 -2.41
CA SER A 141 4.45 5.71 -1.55
C SER A 141 2.94 5.94 -1.44
N LYS A 142 2.51 7.21 -1.49
CA LYS A 142 1.09 7.57 -1.53
C LYS A 142 0.45 7.17 -2.86
N LEU A 143 1.10 7.45 -4.00
CA LEU A 143 0.62 7.05 -5.33
C LEU A 143 0.56 5.52 -5.47
N GLU A 144 1.58 4.83 -4.95
CA GLU A 144 1.63 3.37 -4.89
C GLU A 144 0.46 2.84 -4.07
N LEU A 145 0.28 3.28 -2.82
CA LEU A 145 -0.80 2.80 -1.97
C LEU A 145 -2.17 3.00 -2.63
N PHE A 146 -2.42 4.18 -3.19
CA PHE A 146 -3.72 4.49 -3.79
C PHE A 146 -4.00 3.62 -5.01
N SER A 147 -2.98 3.38 -5.84
CA SER A 147 -3.09 2.49 -6.99
C SER A 147 -3.32 1.04 -6.57
N MET A 148 -2.63 0.55 -5.55
CA MET A 148 -2.83 -0.80 -5.01
C MET A 148 -4.23 -1.00 -4.41
N PHE A 149 -4.77 0.01 -3.72
CA PHE A 149 -6.15 -0.02 -3.24
C PHE A 149 -7.14 -0.21 -4.40
N SER A 150 -7.00 0.57 -5.47
CA SER A 150 -7.86 0.47 -6.64
C SER A 150 -7.75 -0.89 -7.34
N LEU A 151 -6.53 -1.45 -7.46
CA LEU A 151 -6.33 -2.78 -8.02
C LEU A 151 -6.98 -3.87 -7.16
N LEU A 152 -6.86 -3.77 -5.84
CA LEU A 152 -7.47 -4.74 -4.94
C LEU A 152 -9.00 -4.63 -4.92
N GLU A 153 -9.56 -3.42 -4.99
CA GLU A 153 -11.00 -3.20 -5.17
C GLU A 153 -11.50 -3.84 -6.48
N GLY A 154 -10.79 -3.62 -7.58
CA GLY A 154 -11.09 -4.23 -8.89
C GLY A 154 -10.96 -5.76 -8.87
N PHE A 155 -9.93 -6.30 -8.22
CA PHE A 155 -9.77 -7.73 -8.01
C PHE A 155 -10.98 -8.33 -7.29
N LEU A 156 -11.41 -7.72 -6.17
CA LEU A 156 -12.55 -8.24 -5.40
C LEU A 156 -13.86 -8.16 -6.17
N GLN A 157 -14.09 -7.07 -6.91
CA GLN A 157 -15.25 -6.94 -7.79
C GLN A 157 -15.28 -8.10 -8.80
N ASN A 158 -14.18 -8.32 -9.51
CA ASN A 158 -14.10 -9.37 -10.52
C ASN A 158 -14.22 -10.76 -9.90
N TYR A 159 -13.60 -10.97 -8.74
CA TYR A 159 -13.66 -12.24 -8.02
C TYR A 159 -15.08 -12.58 -7.56
N ILE A 160 -15.84 -11.59 -7.06
CA ILE A 160 -17.27 -11.76 -6.70
C ILE A 160 -18.09 -12.24 -7.89
N VAL A 161 -17.90 -11.61 -9.06
CA VAL A 161 -18.62 -11.95 -10.29
C VAL A 161 -18.20 -13.33 -10.80
N GLU A 162 -16.90 -13.60 -10.90
CA GLU A 162 -16.31 -14.85 -11.39
C GLU A 162 -16.75 -16.06 -10.53
N ARG A 163 -16.78 -15.88 -9.20
CA ARG A 163 -17.19 -16.92 -8.25
C ARG A 163 -18.68 -16.96 -7.97
N LYS A 164 -19.48 -16.04 -8.55
CA LYS A 164 -20.92 -15.90 -8.30
C LYS A 164 -21.24 -15.81 -6.81
N ILE A 165 -20.45 -15.03 -6.07
CA ILE A 165 -20.68 -14.79 -4.65
C ILE A 165 -21.97 -13.96 -4.52
N ASP A 166 -22.91 -14.46 -3.71
CA ASP A 166 -24.16 -13.74 -3.46
C ASP A 166 -23.89 -12.41 -2.76
N ILE A 167 -24.58 -11.36 -3.19
CA ILE A 167 -24.46 -10.01 -2.62
C ILE A 167 -25.76 -9.71 -1.86
N PRO A 168 -25.72 -9.25 -0.59
CA PRO A 168 -26.93 -9.12 0.24
C PRO A 168 -27.87 -8.01 -0.26
N THR A 169 -27.29 -7.00 -0.91
CA THR A 169 -27.99 -5.80 -1.43
C THR A 169 -28.02 -5.79 -2.95
N LYS A 170 -28.15 -6.98 -3.58
CA LYS A 170 -28.19 -7.11 -5.03
C LYS A 170 -29.47 -6.45 -5.58
N ASN A 171 -29.30 -5.50 -6.50
CA ASN A 171 -30.40 -4.91 -7.24
C ASN A 171 -30.56 -5.66 -8.57
N SER A 172 -31.73 -6.28 -8.77
CA SER A 172 -32.02 -7.09 -9.96
C SER A 172 -32.02 -6.30 -11.28
N LYS A 173 -32.06 -4.97 -11.23
CA LYS A 173 -31.95 -4.08 -12.41
C LYS A 173 -30.51 -3.84 -12.85
N TYR A 174 -29.54 -4.16 -12.02
CA TYR A 174 -28.12 -3.93 -12.30
C TYR A 174 -27.45 -5.22 -12.76
N SER A 175 -26.45 -5.09 -13.63
CA SER A 175 -25.56 -6.22 -13.96
C SER A 175 -24.86 -6.72 -12.68
N ASP A 176 -24.40 -7.97 -12.71
CA ASP A 176 -23.64 -8.54 -11.60
C ASP A 176 -22.37 -7.71 -11.31
N GLU A 177 -21.73 -7.21 -12.34
CA GLU A 177 -20.58 -6.29 -12.26
C GLU A 177 -20.92 -4.99 -11.54
N LEU A 178 -22.05 -4.36 -11.88
CA LEU A 178 -22.47 -3.10 -11.26
C LEU A 178 -22.90 -3.31 -9.80
N ASN A 179 -23.54 -4.43 -9.49
CA ASN A 179 -23.86 -4.81 -8.12
C ASN A 179 -22.59 -5.06 -7.29
N ALA A 180 -21.60 -5.76 -7.85
CA ALA A 180 -20.32 -6.02 -7.20
C ALA A 180 -19.54 -4.71 -6.97
N ASN A 181 -19.47 -3.83 -7.97
CA ASN A 181 -18.82 -2.53 -7.83
C ASN A 181 -19.46 -1.68 -6.71
N ASN A 182 -20.78 -1.54 -6.72
CA ASN A 182 -21.50 -0.80 -5.68
C ASN A 182 -21.27 -1.40 -4.29
N PHE A 183 -21.22 -2.74 -4.18
CA PHE A 183 -20.94 -3.42 -2.93
C PHE A 183 -19.54 -3.10 -2.38
N ILE A 184 -18.52 -3.10 -3.24
CA ILE A 184 -17.14 -2.79 -2.87
C ILE A 184 -16.99 -1.31 -2.50
N GLN A 185 -17.52 -0.39 -3.30
CA GLN A 185 -17.36 1.06 -3.11
C GLN A 185 -18.07 1.60 -1.86
N HIS A 186 -19.22 1.02 -1.48
CA HIS A 186 -19.99 1.48 -0.32
C HIS A 186 -19.57 0.82 1.01
N ARG A 187 -18.51 0.01 1.01
CA ARG A 187 -17.95 -0.64 2.21
C ARG A 187 -16.48 -0.28 2.39
N SER A 188 -15.96 -0.46 3.60
CA SER A 188 -14.51 -0.43 3.79
C SER A 188 -13.90 -1.64 3.08
N LEU A 189 -12.69 -1.49 2.53
CA LEU A 189 -11.98 -2.60 1.88
C LEU A 189 -11.86 -3.82 2.80
N ALA A 190 -11.57 -3.59 4.09
CA ALA A 190 -11.48 -4.66 5.09
C ALA A 190 -12.81 -5.43 5.24
N ASP A 191 -13.95 -4.75 5.24
CA ASP A 191 -15.26 -5.41 5.33
C ASP A 191 -15.59 -6.16 4.03
N SER A 192 -15.22 -5.62 2.88
CA SER A 192 -15.36 -6.28 1.57
C SER A 192 -14.51 -7.56 1.49
N LEU A 193 -13.24 -7.51 1.92
CA LEU A 193 -12.34 -8.65 1.99
C LEU A 193 -12.88 -9.75 2.92
N LYS A 194 -13.33 -9.38 4.13
CA LYS A 194 -13.95 -10.33 5.08
C LYS A 194 -15.19 -10.99 4.49
N TYR A 195 -16.01 -10.22 3.78
CA TYR A 195 -17.22 -10.74 3.16
C TYR A 195 -16.89 -11.79 2.10
N VAL A 196 -16.00 -11.46 1.15
CA VAL A 196 -15.56 -12.38 0.09
C VAL A 196 -15.01 -13.67 0.70
N LEU A 197 -14.19 -13.56 1.75
CA LEU A 197 -13.61 -14.73 2.42
C LEU A 197 -14.59 -15.53 3.26
N SER A 198 -15.64 -14.93 3.82
CA SER A 198 -16.65 -15.68 4.55
C SER A 198 -17.39 -16.70 3.67
N HIS A 199 -17.37 -16.52 2.35
CA HIS A 199 -17.93 -17.45 1.38
C HIS A 199 -17.00 -18.63 1.07
N ASP A 200 -15.72 -18.52 1.45
CA ASP A 200 -14.75 -19.62 1.41
C ASP A 200 -14.07 -19.81 2.77
N LYS A 201 -14.71 -20.66 3.59
CA LYS A 201 -14.27 -20.97 4.96
C LYS A 201 -12.84 -21.52 5.02
N ARG A 202 -12.34 -22.18 3.96
CA ARG A 202 -10.97 -22.72 3.93
C ARG A 202 -9.97 -21.58 3.82
N THR A 203 -10.24 -20.63 2.92
CA THR A 203 -9.38 -19.46 2.73
C THR A 203 -9.39 -18.56 3.96
N LEU A 204 -10.56 -18.28 4.54
CA LEU A 204 -10.65 -17.49 5.77
C LEU A 204 -9.86 -18.15 6.92
N PHE A 205 -9.99 -19.47 7.08
CA PHE A 205 -9.27 -20.20 8.11
C PHE A 205 -7.76 -20.22 7.88
N LEU A 206 -7.30 -20.38 6.63
CA LEU A 206 -5.88 -20.29 6.29
C LEU A 206 -5.35 -18.89 6.57
N ALA A 207 -6.06 -17.85 6.13
CA ALA A 207 -5.73 -16.44 6.34
C ALA A 207 -5.52 -16.11 7.82
N ASP A 208 -6.52 -16.44 8.66
CA ASP A 208 -6.46 -16.19 10.11
C ASP A 208 -5.35 -16.97 10.81
N LYS A 209 -4.96 -18.14 10.27
CA LYS A 209 -3.84 -18.94 10.80
C LYS A 209 -2.49 -18.43 10.33
N LEU A 210 -2.41 -17.83 9.15
CA LEU A 210 -1.19 -17.27 8.62
C LEU A 210 -0.78 -16.01 9.36
N ASN A 211 -1.74 -15.11 9.59
CA ASN A 211 -1.50 -13.93 10.39
C ASN A 211 -2.84 -13.33 10.88
N PRO A 212 -3.10 -13.36 12.19
CA PRO A 212 -4.35 -12.85 12.75
C PRO A 212 -4.52 -11.32 12.59
N ASP A 213 -3.44 -10.58 12.34
CA ASP A 213 -3.46 -9.11 12.26
C ASP A 213 -3.69 -8.59 10.82
N TRP A 214 -3.97 -9.45 9.83
CA TRP A 214 -4.27 -9.02 8.45
C TRP A 214 -5.40 -7.99 8.38
N TRP A 215 -6.45 -8.22 9.16
CA TRP A 215 -7.63 -7.37 9.17
C TRP A 215 -7.36 -5.99 9.76
N ASP A 216 -6.55 -5.97 10.82
CA ASP A 216 -6.11 -4.74 11.48
C ASP A 216 -5.25 -3.93 10.49
N LEU A 217 -4.39 -4.58 9.69
CA LEU A 217 -3.59 -3.92 8.65
C LEU A 217 -4.46 -3.31 7.55
N PHE A 218 -5.37 -4.08 6.94
CA PHE A 218 -6.23 -3.57 5.87
C PHE A 218 -7.12 -2.42 6.36
N TYR A 219 -7.63 -2.51 7.59
CA TYR A 219 -8.40 -1.42 8.20
C TYR A 219 -7.52 -0.19 8.48
N PHE A 220 -6.34 -0.38 9.05
CA PHE A 220 -5.41 0.73 9.30
C PHE A 220 -4.99 1.43 8.01
N ALA A 221 -4.66 0.68 6.97
CA ALA A 221 -4.32 1.21 5.64
C ALA A 221 -5.49 1.99 5.03
N TYR A 222 -6.74 1.54 5.24
CA TYR A 222 -7.94 2.24 4.78
C TYR A 222 -8.12 3.59 5.49
N GLU A 223 -8.01 3.62 6.82
CA GLU A 223 -8.06 4.86 7.59
C GLU A 223 -6.92 5.80 7.19
N LEU A 224 -5.72 5.26 6.93
CA LEU A 224 -4.58 6.05 6.51
C LEU A 224 -4.75 6.61 5.08
N ARG A 225 -5.30 5.84 4.14
CA ARG A 225 -5.69 6.33 2.81
C ARG A 225 -6.64 7.52 2.95
N ASN A 226 -7.70 7.38 3.75
CA ASN A 226 -8.67 8.45 3.99
C ASN A 226 -8.02 9.67 4.63
N LEU A 227 -7.08 9.48 5.58
CA LEU A 227 -6.30 10.55 6.19
C LEU A 227 -5.50 11.33 5.14
N HIS A 228 -4.84 10.62 4.22
CA HIS A 228 -4.02 11.22 3.17
C HIS A 228 -4.83 11.86 2.05
N THR A 229 -6.03 11.37 1.78
CA THR A 229 -6.97 11.94 0.81
C THR A 229 -7.63 13.21 1.33
N HIS A 230 -8.14 13.19 2.56
CA HIS A 230 -9.01 14.27 3.07
C HIS A 230 -8.30 15.26 3.99
N ASN A 231 -7.28 14.81 4.73
CA ASN A 231 -6.54 15.64 5.71
C ASN A 231 -5.06 15.80 5.34
N GLY A 232 -4.69 15.35 4.13
CA GLY A 232 -3.32 15.40 3.62
C GLY A 232 -2.29 14.77 4.56
N GLY A 233 -2.67 13.73 5.31
CA GLY A 233 -1.79 12.94 6.18
C GLY A 233 -1.67 13.44 7.62
N ILE A 234 -2.36 14.53 7.99
CA ILE A 234 -2.38 15.05 9.37
C ILE A 234 -3.43 14.30 10.20
N VAL A 235 -3.00 13.61 11.24
CA VAL A 235 -3.85 12.76 12.09
C VAL A 235 -4.93 13.59 12.80
N THR A 236 -6.16 13.09 12.77
CA THR A 236 -7.33 13.70 13.41
C THR A 236 -7.81 12.87 14.60
N ASN A 237 -8.57 13.48 15.52
CA ASN A 237 -9.24 12.76 16.61
C ASN A 237 -10.14 11.64 16.07
N TYR A 238 -10.85 11.92 14.97
CA TYR A 238 -11.74 10.97 14.31
C TYR A 238 -11.02 9.67 13.91
N MET A 239 -9.82 9.75 13.32
CA MET A 239 -9.03 8.56 12.98
C MET A 239 -8.68 7.75 14.24
N ILE A 240 -8.22 8.41 15.31
CA ILE A 240 -7.85 7.73 16.56
C ILE A 240 -9.05 6.99 17.16
N GLU A 241 -10.20 7.66 17.22
CA GLU A 241 -11.44 7.07 17.73
C GLU A 241 -11.88 5.86 16.91
N ASN A 242 -11.77 5.93 15.57
CA ASN A 242 -12.03 4.80 14.68
C ASN A 242 -11.13 3.60 14.99
N LEU A 243 -9.82 3.84 15.09
CA LEU A 243 -8.84 2.79 15.36
C LEU A 243 -9.02 2.15 16.73
N LYS A 244 -9.34 2.95 17.76
CA LYS A 244 -9.66 2.44 19.10
C LYS A 244 -10.94 1.60 19.10
N ARG A 245 -12.00 2.11 18.46
CA ARG A 245 -13.29 1.42 18.34
C ARG A 245 -13.17 0.07 17.62
N LYS A 246 -12.27 -0.04 16.64
CA LYS A 246 -12.02 -1.28 15.91
C LYS A 246 -10.97 -2.19 16.57
N GLY A 247 -10.37 -1.77 17.68
CA GLY A 247 -9.39 -2.59 18.42
C GLY A 247 -8.02 -2.68 17.74
N VAL A 248 -7.72 -1.81 16.78
CA VAL A 248 -6.43 -1.81 16.06
C VAL A 248 -5.31 -1.24 16.93
N ILE A 249 -5.64 -0.23 17.75
CA ILE A 249 -4.74 0.25 18.81
C ILE A 249 -4.89 -0.69 20.01
N LYS A 250 -3.81 -1.42 20.31
CA LYS A 250 -3.73 -2.35 21.45
C LYS A 250 -2.85 -1.74 22.54
N LYS A 251 -2.98 -2.29 23.75
CA LYS A 251 -2.21 -1.87 24.94
C LYS A 251 -1.28 -3.01 25.34
N ASN A 252 -0.05 -2.68 25.71
CA ASN A 252 0.93 -3.64 26.23
C ASN A 252 1.67 -3.02 27.42
N ILE A 253 2.33 -3.87 28.21
CA ILE A 253 3.15 -3.46 29.36
C ILE A 253 4.59 -3.84 29.03
N ASN A 254 5.50 -2.87 29.05
CA ASN A 254 6.90 -3.14 28.77
C ASN A 254 7.59 -3.85 29.95
N SER A 255 8.85 -4.27 29.76
CA SER A 255 9.66 -4.94 30.80
C SER A 255 9.86 -4.14 32.09
N LYS A 256 9.55 -2.83 32.07
CA LYS A 256 9.63 -1.92 33.22
C LYS A 256 8.26 -1.69 33.89
N GLY A 257 7.20 -2.38 33.46
CA GLY A 257 5.85 -2.22 34.02
C GLY A 257 5.09 -0.99 33.50
N VAL A 258 5.56 -0.32 32.44
CA VAL A 258 4.90 0.85 31.87
C VAL A 258 3.94 0.42 30.76
N GLU A 259 2.67 0.83 30.88
CA GLU A 259 1.66 0.63 29.86
C GLU A 259 1.90 1.55 28.65
N TYR A 260 1.79 1.01 27.45
CA TYR A 260 1.91 1.75 26.21
C TYR A 260 0.89 1.26 25.17
N GLU A 261 0.47 2.18 24.30
CA GLU A 261 -0.39 1.89 23.15
C GLU A 261 0.47 1.62 21.91
N TYR A 262 0.08 0.66 21.06
CA TYR A 262 0.76 0.32 19.82
C TYR A 262 -0.23 -0.15 18.75
N ILE A 263 0.19 -0.11 17.48
CA ILE A 263 -0.57 -0.71 16.38
C ILE A 263 -0.06 -2.13 16.16
N ALA A 264 -0.89 -3.13 16.47
CA ALA A 264 -0.45 -4.53 16.45
C ALA A 264 -0.06 -5.05 15.06
N CYS A 265 -0.66 -4.48 14.01
CA CYS A 265 -0.43 -4.90 12.63
C CYS A 265 0.84 -4.33 11.99
N ILE A 266 1.65 -3.54 12.72
CA ILE A 266 2.92 -2.99 12.23
C ILE A 266 4.07 -3.63 13.02
N PRO A 267 4.72 -4.68 12.48
CA PRO A 267 5.79 -5.38 13.20
C PRO A 267 6.97 -4.46 13.51
N GLY A 268 7.38 -4.42 14.78
CA GLY A 268 8.58 -3.68 15.21
C GLY A 268 8.41 -2.16 15.30
N ASP A 269 7.21 -1.63 15.07
CA ASP A 269 6.90 -0.20 15.22
C ASP A 269 5.91 0.01 16.36
N GLU A 270 6.38 0.55 17.48
CA GLU A 270 5.55 0.85 18.65
C GLU A 270 4.88 2.24 18.56
N ARG A 271 5.02 2.95 17.43
CA ARG A 271 4.40 4.26 17.28
C ARG A 271 2.88 4.13 17.16
N VAL A 272 2.18 5.05 17.81
CA VAL A 272 0.75 5.30 17.63
C VAL A 272 0.51 6.67 16.99
N PRO A 273 -0.51 6.82 16.13
CA PRO A 273 -0.83 8.10 15.51
C PRO A 273 -1.12 9.16 16.58
N VAL A 274 -0.55 10.36 16.39
CA VAL A 274 -0.69 11.48 17.31
C VAL A 274 -1.41 12.61 16.60
N VAL A 275 -2.49 13.08 17.19
CA VAL A 275 -3.34 14.14 16.65
C VAL A 275 -2.50 15.39 16.30
N GLY A 276 -2.76 15.95 15.12
CA GLY A 276 -2.05 17.11 14.60
C GLY A 276 -0.64 16.80 14.06
N LYS A 277 -0.18 15.55 14.11
CA LYS A 277 1.08 15.14 13.48
C LYS A 277 0.84 14.45 12.14
N TYR A 278 1.81 14.59 11.25
CA TYR A 278 1.85 13.84 10.01
C TYR A 278 2.15 12.36 10.28
N TRP A 279 1.40 11.47 9.64
CA TRP A 279 1.68 10.03 9.67
C TRP A 279 2.15 9.55 8.31
N SER A 280 3.41 9.11 8.24
CA SER A 280 4.01 8.60 7.00
C SER A 280 3.31 7.33 6.53
N ILE A 281 3.10 7.24 5.22
CA ILE A 281 2.46 6.13 4.54
C ILE A 281 3.45 5.06 4.09
N THR A 282 4.73 5.43 3.94
CA THR A 282 5.78 4.60 3.33
C THR A 282 5.85 3.18 3.88
N LEU A 283 5.91 3.02 5.21
CA LEU A 283 5.94 1.69 5.85
C LEU A 283 4.66 0.89 5.59
N ILE A 284 3.51 1.56 5.64
CA ILE A 284 2.22 0.93 5.41
C ILE A 284 2.05 0.52 3.95
N THR A 285 2.56 1.30 3.01
CA THR A 285 2.56 0.96 1.59
C THR A 285 3.28 -0.37 1.34
N ALA A 286 4.48 -0.56 1.88
CA ALA A 286 5.24 -1.81 1.76
C ALA A 286 4.52 -3.01 2.40
N LEU A 287 3.93 -2.80 3.58
CA LEU A 287 3.12 -3.81 4.27
C LEU A 287 1.88 -4.18 3.45
N PHE A 288 1.13 -3.18 3.01
CA PHE A 288 -0.10 -3.37 2.26
C PHE A 288 0.15 -4.10 0.93
N ARG A 289 1.22 -3.75 0.20
CA ARG A 289 1.65 -4.48 -1.00
C ARG A 289 1.82 -5.96 -0.72
N SER A 290 2.63 -6.25 0.31
CA SER A 290 2.99 -7.62 0.66
C SER A 290 1.76 -8.46 1.01
N TYR A 291 0.84 -7.87 1.78
CA TYR A 291 -0.34 -8.58 2.25
C TYR A 291 -1.38 -8.70 1.13
N SER A 292 -1.53 -7.67 0.29
CA SER A 292 -2.46 -7.71 -0.84
C SER A 292 -2.05 -8.76 -1.88
N ASN A 293 -0.77 -8.79 -2.26
CA ASN A 293 -0.24 -9.79 -3.19
C ASN A 293 -0.45 -11.22 -2.68
N GLU A 294 -0.13 -11.43 -1.41
CA GLU A 294 -0.24 -12.74 -0.78
C GLU A 294 -1.71 -13.17 -0.65
N PHE A 295 -2.56 -12.23 -0.27
CA PHE A 295 -3.99 -12.43 -0.16
C PHE A 295 -4.63 -12.85 -1.50
N THR A 296 -4.34 -12.11 -2.57
CA THR A 296 -4.92 -12.40 -3.90
C THR A 296 -4.37 -13.71 -4.46
N PHE A 297 -3.09 -14.03 -4.22
CA PHE A 297 -2.50 -15.30 -4.60
C PHE A 297 -3.18 -16.49 -3.89
N ILE A 298 -3.43 -16.38 -2.59
CA ILE A 298 -4.13 -17.43 -1.83
C ILE A 298 -5.55 -17.64 -2.40
N LEU A 299 -6.30 -16.57 -2.66
CA LEU A 299 -7.64 -16.65 -3.24
C LEU A 299 -7.66 -17.26 -4.63
N ASP A 300 -6.64 -16.95 -5.45
CA ASP A 300 -6.49 -17.54 -6.76
C ASP A 300 -6.27 -19.05 -6.69
N ARG A 301 -5.51 -19.53 -5.70
CA ARG A 301 -5.13 -20.95 -5.62
C ARG A 301 -6.16 -21.86 -4.93
N ILE A 302 -7.04 -21.36 -4.06
CA ILE A 302 -8.01 -22.19 -3.30
C ILE A 302 -9.27 -22.56 -4.13
N ILE A 303 -9.15 -22.64 -5.45
CA ILE A 303 -10.25 -23.06 -6.35
C ILE A 303 -10.79 -24.44 -5.97
#